data_AF-A0A377DVA2-F1
#
_entry.id   AF-A0A377DVA2-F1
#
_cell.length_a   1.000
_cell.length_b   1.000
_cell.length_c   1.000
_cell.angle_alpha   90.00
_cell.angle_beta   90.00
_cell.angle_gamma   90.00
#
_symmetry.space_group_name_H-M   'P 1'
#
loop_
_entity.id
_entity.type
_entity.pdbx_description
1 polymer ?
#
loop_
_entity_poly.entity_id
_entity_poly.type
_entity_poly.pdbx_seq_one_letter_code
_entity_poly.pdbx_strand_id
1 'polypeptide(L)'
;MKAVSRVHITPHMHWDREWYFTTEESRILLVNNMEEILCRLEQDNEYKYYVLDGQTAILEDYFAVKPENKDRVKKTGRSRQVDYRPLVYPDRYHDCFCGIHRP
;
A
#
# COMPACT_ATOMS: atom_id res chain seq x y z
N MET A 1 -28.50 -13.66 -26.28
CA MET A 1 -27.06 -13.61 -25.91
C MET A 1 -26.98 -13.15 -24.46
N LYS A 2 -26.26 -13.86 -23.56
CA LYS A 2 -26.09 -13.39 -22.18
C LYS A 2 -25.19 -12.14 -22.18
N ALA A 3 -25.56 -11.12 -21.42
CA ALA A 3 -24.74 -9.93 -21.26
C ALA A 3 -23.40 -10.28 -20.61
N VAL A 4 -22.29 -9.84 -21.20
CA VAL A 4 -20.95 -10.00 -20.62
C VAL A 4 -20.76 -8.90 -19.58
N SER A 5 -20.53 -9.28 -18.33
CA SER A 5 -20.23 -8.34 -17.24
C SER A 5 -18.72 -8.13 -17.15
N ARG A 6 -18.29 -6.88 -16.99
CA ARG A 6 -16.89 -6.53 -16.73
C ARG A 6 -16.65 -6.55 -15.23
N VAL A 7 -15.73 -7.40 -14.79
CA VAL A 7 -15.30 -7.47 -13.38
C VAL A 7 -13.94 -6.78 -13.26
N HIS A 8 -13.82 -5.90 -12.27
CA HIS A 8 -12.57 -5.26 -11.88
C HIS A 8 -12.08 -5.89 -10.58
N ILE A 9 -10.82 -6.31 -10.55
CA ILE A 9 -10.20 -6.91 -9.36
C ILE A 9 -9.07 -5.97 -8.93
N THR A 10 -9.14 -5.49 -7.70
CA THR A 10 -8.15 -4.56 -7.15
C THR A 10 -7.43 -5.20 -5.96
N PRO A 11 -6.19 -5.66 -6.14
CA PRO A 11 -5.38 -6.17 -5.05
C PRO A 11 -5.08 -5.06 -4.04
N HIS A 12 -5.35 -5.34 -2.77
CA HIS A 12 -5.09 -4.42 -1.67
C HIS A 12 -4.87 -5.20 -0.37
N MET A 13 -4.29 -4.52 0.61
CA MET A 13 -4.32 -4.92 2.02
C MET A 13 -5.13 -3.88 2.78
N HIS A 14 -5.89 -4.34 3.76
CA HIS A 14 -6.33 -3.47 4.85
C HIS A 14 -5.25 -3.50 5.93
N TRP A 15 -4.86 -2.34 6.46
CA TRP A 15 -3.74 -2.25 7.39
C TRP A 15 -4.04 -1.37 8.60
N ASP A 16 -4.34 -2.04 9.71
CA ASP A 16 -4.40 -1.41 11.02
C ASP A 16 -2.99 -1.28 11.59
N ARG A 17 -2.51 -0.05 11.77
CA ARG A 17 -1.19 0.22 12.37
C ARG A 17 -1.04 -0.37 13.76
N GLU A 18 -2.11 -0.35 14.54
CA GLU A 18 -2.18 -0.93 15.88
C GLU A 18 -3.60 -1.45 16.14
N TRP A 19 -3.71 -2.71 16.58
CA TRP A 19 -4.98 -3.30 16.98
C TRP A 19 -4.78 -4.45 17.97
N TYR A 20 -4.65 -5.69 17.48
CA TYR A 20 -4.34 -6.87 18.30
C TYR A 20 -2.87 -6.96 18.68
N PHE A 21 -2.00 -6.45 17.81
CA PHE A 21 -0.56 -6.36 18.02
C PHE A 21 -0.17 -4.94 18.39
N THR A 22 0.96 -4.82 19.08
CA THR A 22 1.60 -3.52 19.28
C THR A 22 2.07 -2.93 17.95
N THR A 23 2.25 -1.61 17.91
CA THR A 23 2.74 -0.92 16.69
C THR A 23 4.04 -1.54 16.16
N GLU A 24 4.96 -1.95 17.04
CA GLU A 24 6.26 -2.52 16.64
C GLU A 24 6.11 -3.94 16.06
N GLU A 25 5.24 -4.77 16.63
CA GLU A 25 4.93 -6.10 16.09
C GLU A 25 4.25 -5.99 14.72
N SER A 26 3.27 -5.09 14.58
CA SER A 26 2.65 -4.78 13.29
C SER A 26 3.70 -4.32 12.28
N ARG A 27 4.65 -3.47 12.68
CA ARG A 27 5.70 -2.98 11.77
C ARG A 27 6.59 -4.11 11.23
N ILE A 28 6.87 -5.16 12.01
CA ILE A 28 7.61 -6.34 11.51
C ILE A 28 6.81 -7.04 10.40
N LEU A 29 5.51 -7.23 10.62
CA LEU A 29 4.62 -7.82 9.62
C LEU A 29 4.52 -6.94 8.36
N LEU A 30 4.49 -5.62 8.53
CA LEU A 30 4.46 -4.68 7.42
C LEU A 30 5.69 -4.83 6.52
N VAL A 31 6.88 -4.91 7.12
CA VAL A 31 8.13 -5.03 6.36
C VAL A 31 8.12 -6.31 5.53
N ASN A 32 7.71 -7.43 6.11
CA ASN A 32 7.63 -8.69 5.38
C ASN A 32 6.62 -8.60 4.21
N ASN A 33 5.45 -8.03 4.46
CA ASN A 33 4.41 -7.91 3.44
C ASN A 33 4.84 -6.98 2.30
N MET A 34 5.49 -5.86 2.61
CA MET A 34 6.03 -4.94 1.61
C MET A 34 7.12 -5.59 0.74
N GLU A 35 8.00 -6.40 1.32
CA GLU A 35 9.01 -7.14 0.55
C GLU A 35 8.37 -8.09 -0.46
N GLU A 36 7.35 -8.84 -0.04
CA GLU A 36 6.62 -9.76 -0.92
C GLU A 36 5.89 -9.01 -2.05
N ILE A 37 5.19 -7.92 -1.72
CA ILE A 37 4.47 -7.09 -2.69
C ILE A 37 5.44 -6.49 -3.71
N LEU A 38 6.54 -5.89 -3.27
CA LEU A 38 7.53 -5.29 -4.16
C LEU A 38 8.19 -6.35 -5.04
N CYS A 39 8.53 -7.51 -4.48
CA CYS A 39 9.09 -8.63 -5.24
C CYS A 39 8.12 -9.09 -6.34
N ARG A 40 6.83 -9.26 -6.00
CA ARG A 40 5.80 -9.63 -6.97
C ARG A 40 5.60 -8.59 -8.06
N LEU A 41 5.55 -7.31 -7.68
CA LEU A 41 5.45 -6.17 -8.59
C LEU A 41 6.70 -5.98 -9.46
N GLU A 42 7.83 -6.62 -9.15
CA GLU A 42 9.01 -6.61 -10.00
C GLU A 42 9.01 -7.81 -10.97
N GLN A 43 8.67 -8.98 -10.45
CA GLN A 43 8.77 -10.26 -11.16
C GLN A 43 7.61 -10.53 -12.13
N ASP A 44 6.40 -10.05 -11.83
CA ASP A 44 5.19 -10.41 -12.59
C ASP A 44 4.58 -9.20 -13.32
N ASN A 45 4.78 -9.14 -14.64
CA ASN A 45 4.27 -8.05 -15.50
C ASN A 45 2.73 -7.98 -15.57
N GLU A 46 2.01 -9.08 -15.27
CA GLU A 46 0.55 -9.08 -15.21
C GLU A 46 0.04 -8.46 -13.90
N TYR A 47 0.88 -8.47 -12.85
CA TYR A 47 0.60 -7.84 -11.57
C TYR A 47 0.97 -6.34 -11.61
N LYS A 48 0.03 -5.54 -12.11
CA LYS A 48 0.29 -4.13 -12.49
C LYS A 48 0.17 -3.12 -11.36
N TYR A 49 -0.63 -3.41 -10.34
CA TYR A 49 -0.95 -2.47 -9.27
C TYR A 49 -1.30 -3.17 -7.96
N TYR A 50 -1.06 -2.48 -6.86
CA TYR A 50 -1.42 -2.88 -5.50
C TYR A 50 -1.77 -1.62 -4.70
N VAL A 51 -2.86 -1.67 -3.93
CA VAL A 51 -3.33 -0.54 -3.12
C VAL A 51 -2.92 -0.73 -1.67
N LEU A 52 -2.19 0.25 -1.13
CA LEU A 52 -1.72 0.28 0.27
C LEU A 52 -2.75 0.94 1.19
N ASP A 53 -3.96 0.38 1.24
CA ASP A 53 -5.07 0.80 2.10
C ASP A 53 -5.47 2.30 2.02
N GLY A 54 -4.98 3.00 1.00
CA GLY A 54 -5.14 4.45 0.87
C GLY A 54 -4.41 5.28 1.93
N GLN A 55 -3.41 4.71 2.62
CA GLN A 55 -2.68 5.37 3.71
C GLN A 55 -1.21 5.61 3.33
N THR A 56 -0.74 6.86 3.45
CA THR A 56 0.68 7.16 3.24
C THR A 56 1.56 6.77 4.41
N ALA A 57 0.99 6.68 5.62
CA ALA A 57 1.69 6.30 6.85
C ALA A 57 2.37 4.92 6.74
N ILE A 58 1.81 4.01 5.94
CA ILE A 58 2.39 2.70 5.64
C ILE A 58 3.80 2.84 5.04
N LEU A 59 3.99 3.76 4.11
CA LEU A 59 5.30 4.00 3.51
C LEU A 59 6.27 4.65 4.51
N GLU A 60 5.77 5.53 5.36
CA GLU A 60 6.59 6.16 6.41
C GLU A 60 7.12 5.12 7.40
N ASP A 61 6.25 4.25 7.91
CA ASP A 61 6.65 3.16 8.82
C ASP A 61 7.59 2.15 8.14
N TYR A 62 7.34 1.82 6.87
CA TYR A 62 8.23 0.93 6.12
C TYR A 62 9.62 1.55 5.91
N PHE A 63 9.70 2.83 5.52
CA PHE A 63 10.99 3.51 5.30
C PHE A 63 11.72 3.87 6.58
N ALA A 64 11.04 3.93 7.73
CA ALA A 64 11.70 4.03 9.02
C ALA A 64 12.57 2.79 9.30
N VAL A 65 12.18 1.62 8.79
CA VAL A 65 12.93 0.36 8.93
C VAL A 65 13.86 0.09 7.74
N LYS A 66 13.39 0.37 6.52
CA LYS A 66 14.07 0.06 5.25
C LYS A 66 14.28 1.31 4.40
N PRO A 67 15.09 2.29 4.85
CA PRO A 67 15.31 3.53 4.12
C PRO A 67 15.94 3.33 2.73
N GLU A 68 16.71 2.25 2.54
CA GLU A 68 17.36 1.87 1.28
C GLU A 68 16.35 1.55 0.17
N ASN A 69 15.12 1.13 0.53
CA ASN A 69 14.11 0.73 -0.44
C ASN A 69 13.31 1.91 -1.02
N LYS A 70 13.60 3.16 -0.63
CA LYS A 70 12.94 4.35 -1.19
C LYS A 70 13.06 4.43 -2.71
N ASP A 71 14.25 4.15 -3.24
CA ASP A 71 14.47 4.20 -4.69
C ASP A 71 13.80 3.03 -5.42
N ARG A 72 13.78 1.86 -4.79
CA ARG A 72 13.04 0.68 -5.28
C ARG A 72 11.55 0.97 -5.40
N VAL A 73 10.93 1.49 -4.34
CA VAL A 73 9.50 1.88 -4.34
C VAL A 73 9.23 2.98 -5.38
N LYS A 74 10.08 4.00 -5.49
CA LYS A 74 9.95 5.05 -6.52
C LYS A 74 10.02 4.49 -7.95
N LYS A 75 10.93 3.55 -8.20
CA LYS A 75 11.07 2.92 -9.52
C LYS A 75 9.84 2.10 -9.87
N THR A 76 9.38 1.27 -8.93
CA THR A 76 8.20 0.43 -9.09
C THR A 76 6.92 1.25 -9.27
N GLY A 77 6.74 2.33 -8.51
CA GLY A 77 5.59 3.23 -8.64
C GLY A 77 5.56 4.08 -9.92
N ARG A 78 6.71 4.29 -10.57
CA ARG A 78 6.79 4.96 -11.88
C ARG A 78 6.62 3.99 -13.06
N SER A 79 7.06 2.74 -12.91
CA SER A 79 7.03 1.74 -13.99
C SER A 79 5.73 0.93 -14.03
N ARG A 80 5.10 0.74 -12.87
CA ARG A 80 3.84 0.04 -12.68
C ARG A 80 2.98 0.89 -11.75
N GLN A 81 1.69 0.98 -12.04
CA GLN A 81 0.79 1.93 -11.38
C GLN A 81 0.48 1.45 -9.96
N VAL A 82 1.45 1.49 -9.05
CA VAL A 82 1.19 1.32 -7.62
C VAL A 82 0.36 2.53 -7.21
N ASP A 83 -0.95 2.32 -7.07
CA ASP A 83 -1.87 3.39 -6.71
C ASP A 83 -1.75 3.63 -5.21
N TYR A 84 -0.86 4.54 -4.86
CA TYR A 84 -0.63 5.00 -3.49
C TYR A 84 -1.81 5.86 -2.96
N ARG A 85 -2.92 5.99 -3.69
CA ARG A 85 -3.98 6.97 -3.41
C ARG A 85 -5.37 6.35 -3.54
N PRO A 86 -6.32 6.69 -2.67
CA PRO A 86 -7.67 6.96 -3.12
C PRO A 86 -7.69 8.45 -3.50
N LEU A 87 -7.38 8.84 -4.74
CA LEU A 87 -7.43 10.25 -5.22
C LEU A 87 -6.78 11.30 -4.28
N VAL A 88 -5.44 11.44 -4.27
CA VAL A 88 -4.79 12.57 -3.57
C VAL A 88 -3.73 13.26 -4.46
N TYR A 89 -4.00 14.49 -4.87
CA TYR A 89 -3.05 15.41 -5.52
C TYR A 89 -1.88 15.78 -4.57
N PRO A 90 -0.69 16.16 -5.08
CA PRO A 90 0.58 16.06 -4.35
C PRO A 90 0.90 17.16 -3.32
N ASP A 91 -0.08 17.94 -2.82
CA ASP A 91 0.23 19.15 -2.03
C ASP A 91 -0.21 19.14 -0.56
N ARG A 92 -0.75 18.04 -0.01
CA ARG A 92 -1.17 18.00 1.40
C ARG A 92 -0.73 16.69 2.08
N TYR A 93 0.35 16.75 2.84
CA TYR A 93 0.89 15.68 3.70
C TYR A 93 0.11 15.51 5.04
N HIS A 94 -1.14 15.93 5.11
CA HIS A 94 -1.94 15.81 6.33
C HIS A 94 -3.34 15.32 5.97
N ASP A 95 -3.77 14.33 6.75
CA ASP A 95 -5.12 13.79 6.87
C ASP A 95 -5.39 12.49 6.07
N CYS A 96 -5.00 11.40 6.72
CA CYS A 96 -5.43 10.04 6.41
C CYS A 96 -6.80 9.78 7.06
N PHE A 97 -7.75 9.25 6.30
CA PHE A 97 -9.13 8.99 6.71
C PHE A 97 -9.23 7.73 7.59
N CYS A 98 -8.60 7.72 8.78
CA CYS A 98 -8.93 6.76 9.84
C CYS A 98 -9.74 7.48 10.92
N GLY A 99 -10.95 7.87 10.56
CA GLY A 99 -11.95 8.42 11.47
C GLY A 99 -12.80 7.32 12.10
N ILE A 100 -12.20 6.36 12.80
CA ILE A 100 -12.95 5.57 13.79
C ILE A 100 -13.15 6.48 15.00
N HIS A 101 -14.27 7.22 15.01
CA HIS A 101 -14.79 7.81 16.24
C HIS A 101 -14.94 6.69 17.27
N ARG A 102 -14.07 6.68 18.29
CA ARG A 102 -14.43 6.06 19.57
C ARG A 102 -15.37 7.00 20.33
N PRO A 103 -16.43 6.49 20.97
CA PRO A 103 -17.28 7.29 21.86
C PRO A 103 -16.48 7.86 23.04
#